data_AF-A0A9D7X2J3-F1
#
_entry.id   AF-A0A9D7X2J3-F1
#
_cell.length_a   1.000
_cell.length_b   1.000
_cell.length_c   1.000
_cell.angle_alpha   90.00
_cell.angle_beta   90.00
_cell.angle_gamma   90.00
#
_symmetry.space_group_name_H-M   'P 1'
#
loop_
_entity.id
_entity.type
_entity.pdbx_description
1 polymer ?
#
loop_
_entity_poly.entity_id
_entity_poly.type
_entity_poly.pdbx_seq_one_letter_code
_entity_poly.pdbx_strand_id
1 'polypeptide(L)'
;MAWRSASGLRFADITARWWNGMEERELEVKVMLDVLAAPSPALPAPQQRLLQRSVMATFPVTSKGQMYRMLREDPYANALQVKYGYAVTAHKAQGGQWSTVFVDQGYVTEEMIDTEYVRWLYTAVTRATQRLYLLNFHPRFWGEGEE
;
A
#
# COMPACT_ATOMS: atom_id res chain seq x y z
N MET A 1 9.38 20.24 0.66
CA MET A 1 8.94 19.18 1.59
C MET A 1 10.02 19.02 2.65
N ALA A 2 9.76 19.44 3.88
CA ALA A 2 10.73 19.33 4.97
C ALA A 2 10.52 17.97 5.67
N TRP A 3 11.56 17.15 5.75
CA TRP A 3 11.52 15.89 6.52
C TRP A 3 12.31 16.05 7.82
N ARG A 4 11.93 15.30 8.85
CA ARG A 4 12.60 15.29 10.17
C ARG A 4 13.17 13.90 10.44
N SER A 5 14.31 13.84 11.11
CA SER A 5 14.90 12.58 11.58
C SER A 5 14.56 12.33 13.05
N ALA A 6 14.07 11.14 13.36
CA ALA A 6 13.93 10.64 14.74
C ALA A 6 14.43 9.19 14.79
N SER A 7 15.32 8.88 15.73
CA SER A 7 15.78 7.51 15.99
C SER A 7 16.41 6.81 14.77
N GLY A 8 17.07 7.59 13.91
CA GLY A 8 17.67 7.11 12.66
C GLY A 8 16.68 6.90 11.51
N LEU A 9 15.41 7.25 11.69
CA LEU A 9 14.36 7.17 10.67
C LEU A 9 13.92 8.57 10.23
N ARG A 10 13.46 8.68 8.99
CA ARG A 10 13.00 9.90 8.33
C ARG A 10 11.48 9.93 8.30
N PHE A 11 10.93 11.08 8.64
CA PHE A 11 9.50 11.32 8.70
C PHE A 11 9.12 12.57 7.92
N ALA A 12 7.91 12.60 7.38
CA ALA A 12 7.31 13.80 6.81
C ALA A 12 5.91 13.99 7.38
N ASP A 13 5.52 15.25 7.54
CA ASP A 13 4.14 15.64 7.78
C ASP A 13 3.49 15.88 6.41
N ILE A 14 2.37 15.21 6.16
CA ILE A 14 1.62 15.33 4.91
C ILE A 14 0.14 15.55 5.19
N THR A 15 -0.54 16.22 4.26
CA THR A 15 -1.99 16.31 4.24
C THR A 15 -2.49 15.31 3.19
N ALA A 16 -3.11 14.22 3.66
CA ALA A 16 -3.77 13.25 2.79
C ALA A 16 -5.16 13.77 2.41
N ARG A 17 -5.47 13.81 1.11
CA ARG A 17 -6.77 14.23 0.58
C ARG A 17 -7.44 13.09 -0.17
N TRP A 18 -8.73 12.88 0.08
CA TRP A 18 -9.52 11.89 -0.66
C TRP A 18 -11.00 12.27 -0.69
N TRP A 19 -11.72 11.75 -1.69
CA TRP A 19 -13.16 11.92 -1.83
C TRP A 19 -13.89 10.70 -1.26
N ASN A 20 -14.96 10.91 -0.50
CA ASN A 20 -15.76 9.82 0.08
C ASN A 20 -17.11 9.59 -0.61
N GLY A 21 -17.43 10.32 -1.68
CA GLY A 21 -18.74 10.30 -2.34
C GLY A 21 -19.61 11.53 -2.07
N MET A 22 -19.35 12.26 -0.98
CA MET A 22 -20.15 13.42 -0.54
C MET A 22 -19.32 14.71 -0.39
N GLU A 23 -18.12 14.58 0.15
CA GLU A 23 -17.22 15.70 0.42
C GLU A 23 -15.76 15.29 0.22
N GLU A 24 -14.91 16.29 -0.01
CA GLU A 24 -13.48 16.10 0.05
C GLU A 24 -13.04 16.10 1.51
N ARG A 25 -12.28 15.07 1.90
CA ARG A 25 -11.73 14.93 3.24
C ARG A 25 -10.24 15.15 3.21
N GLU A 26 -9.75 15.81 4.25
CA GLU A 26 -8.33 16.01 4.48
C GLU A 26 -7.95 15.44 5.85
N LEU A 27 -6.75 14.88 5.94
CA LEU A 27 -6.18 14.39 7.21
C LEU A 27 -4.70 14.71 7.24
N GLU A 28 -4.27 15.42 8.28
CA GLU A 28 -2.86 15.60 8.58
C GLU A 28 -2.31 14.34 9.24
N VAL A 29 -1.28 13.77 8.62
CA VAL A 29 -0.65 12.54 9.08
C VAL A 29 0.85 12.63 9.00
N LYS A 30 1.52 12.00 9.96
CA LYS A 30 2.96 11.76 9.90
C LYS A 30 3.21 10.45 9.15
N VAL A 31 4.07 10.47 8.14
CA VAL A 31 4.48 9.28 7.38
C VAL A 31 5.94 8.94 7.62
N MET A 32 6.25 7.64 7.64
CA MET A 32 7.61 7.13 7.76
C MET A 32 8.20 6.89 6.37
N LEU A 33 9.19 7.70 5.99
CA LEU A 33 9.76 7.70 4.64
C LEU A 33 10.68 6.52 4.36
N ASP A 34 11.35 5.95 5.38
CA ASP A 34 12.25 4.82 5.13
C ASP A 34 11.51 3.55 4.70
N VAL A 35 10.22 3.42 5.02
CA VAL A 35 9.38 2.34 4.50
C VAL A 35 9.24 2.42 2.98
N LEU A 36 9.33 3.61 2.37
CA LEU A 36 9.29 3.78 0.91
C LEU A 36 10.48 3.11 0.20
N ALA A 37 11.64 3.03 0.86
CA ALA A 37 12.84 2.37 0.33
C ALA A 37 13.02 0.93 0.83
N ALA A 38 12.31 0.53 1.89
CA ALA A 38 12.42 -0.81 2.46
C ALA A 38 11.93 -1.91 1.48
N PRO A 39 12.52 -3.11 1.49
CA PRO A 39 12.03 -4.23 0.66
C PRO A 39 10.69 -4.80 1.18
N SER A 40 10.37 -4.58 2.45
CA SER A 40 9.14 -5.03 3.10
C SER A 40 8.05 -3.94 3.10
N PRO A 41 6.76 -4.32 3.21
CA PRO A 41 5.65 -3.37 3.30
C PRO A 41 5.60 -2.60 4.62
N ALA A 42 6.39 -3.04 5.60
CA ALA A 42 6.49 -2.45 6.92
C ALA A 42 7.96 -2.37 7.35
N LEU A 43 8.23 -1.55 8.35
CA LEU A 43 9.52 -1.42 8.99
C LEU A 43 9.96 -2.77 9.59
N PRO A 44 11.20 -3.23 9.35
CA PRO A 44 11.74 -4.42 9.98
C PRO A 44 11.62 -4.40 11.51
N ALA A 45 11.28 -5.54 12.09
CA ALA A 45 11.04 -5.68 13.54
C ALA A 45 12.17 -5.11 14.43
N PRO A 46 13.47 -5.24 14.11
CA PRO A 46 14.53 -4.60 14.89
C PRO A 46 14.44 -3.07 14.93
N GLN A 47 14.18 -2.44 13.79
CA GLN A 47 14.04 -0.99 13.68
C GLN A 47 12.76 -0.50 14.38
N GLN A 48 11.67 -1.27 14.29
CA GLN A 48 10.43 -0.96 15.00
C GLN A 48 10.61 -0.99 16.52
N ARG A 49 11.36 -1.98 17.04
CA ARG A 49 11.72 -2.03 18.48
C ARG A 49 12.59 -0.86 18.90
N LEU A 50 13.54 -0.43 18.06
CA LEU A 50 14.38 0.73 18.34
C LEU A 50 13.54 2.02 18.41
N LEU A 51 12.60 2.21 17.47
CA LEU A 51 11.67 3.33 17.49
C LEU A 51 10.84 3.34 18.79
N GLN A 52 10.20 2.21 19.13
CA GLN A 52 9.43 2.10 20.38
C GLN A 52 10.29 2.42 21.60
N ARG A 53 11.51 1.86 21.68
CA ARG A 53 12.42 2.10 22.79
C ARG A 53 12.84 3.57 22.89
N SER A 54 13.06 4.25 21.77
CA SER A 54 13.43 5.66 21.73
C SER A 54 12.31 6.59 22.22
N VAL A 55 11.07 6.30 21.81
CA VAL A 55 9.88 7.01 22.30
C VAL A 55 9.72 6.78 23.81
N MET A 56 9.89 5.54 24.25
CA MET A 56 9.83 5.18 25.67
C MET A 56 10.94 5.83 26.51
N ALA A 57 12.14 6.02 25.96
CA ALA A 57 13.25 6.65 26.67
C ALA A 57 13.05 8.15 26.93
N THR A 58 12.11 8.78 26.20
CA THR A 58 11.82 10.22 26.35
C THR A 58 11.00 10.52 27.60
N PHE A 59 10.39 9.51 28.24
CA PHE A 59 9.50 9.69 29.38
C PHE A 59 9.77 8.69 30.51
N PRO A 60 9.68 9.11 31.79
CA PRO A 60 9.78 8.20 32.92
C PRO A 60 8.48 7.39 33.07
N VAL A 61 8.39 6.27 32.35
CA VAL A 61 7.21 5.39 32.40
C VAL A 61 7.30 4.44 33.59
N THR A 62 6.33 4.53 34.51
CA THR A 62 6.27 3.69 35.73
C THR A 62 5.34 2.48 35.61
N SER A 63 4.41 2.46 34.64
CA SER A 63 3.46 1.36 34.44
C SER A 63 3.26 0.97 32.97
N LYS A 64 2.94 -0.31 32.72
CA LYS A 64 2.60 -0.80 31.36
C LYS A 64 1.40 -0.08 30.75
N GLY A 65 0.40 0.30 31.55
CA GLY A 65 -0.78 1.02 31.06
C GLY A 65 -0.48 2.45 30.59
N GLN A 66 0.44 3.15 31.27
CA GLN A 66 0.94 4.44 30.80
C GLN A 66 1.78 4.28 29.52
N MET A 67 2.58 3.22 29.43
CA MET A 67 3.36 2.89 28.23
C MET A 67 2.48 2.76 26.99
N TYR A 68 1.40 1.97 27.08
CA TYR A 68 0.49 1.77 25.95
C TYR A 68 -0.24 3.04 25.53
N ARG A 69 -0.68 3.87 26.50
CA ARG A 69 -1.31 5.17 26.18
C ARG A 69 -0.34 6.08 25.45
N MET A 70 0.89 6.17 25.94
CA MET A 70 1.92 7.02 25.33
C MET A 70 2.29 6.57 23.92
N LEU A 71 2.50 5.27 23.71
CA LEU A 71 2.76 4.74 22.37
C LEU A 71 1.58 4.97 21.41
N ARG A 72 0.35 5.07 21.91
CA ARG A 72 -0.85 5.32 21.11
C ARG A 72 -1.08 6.81 20.79
N GLU A 73 -0.51 7.70 21.59
CA GLU A 73 -0.59 9.15 21.38
C GLU A 73 0.64 9.72 20.66
N ASP A 74 1.78 9.01 20.70
CA ASP A 74 3.03 9.50 20.09
C ASP A 74 2.94 9.55 18.55
N PRO A 75 3.18 10.72 17.93
CA PRO A 75 3.07 10.87 16.48
C PRO A 75 4.10 10.07 15.67
N TYR A 76 5.28 9.75 16.24
CA TYR A 76 6.33 9.00 15.54
C TYR A 76 6.10 7.49 15.65
N ALA A 77 5.63 7.01 16.79
CA ALA A 77 5.24 5.62 16.99
C ALA A 77 4.02 5.24 16.13
N ASN A 78 3.07 6.17 15.95
CA ASN A 78 1.87 5.98 15.12
C ASN A 78 2.01 6.54 13.70
N ALA A 79 3.24 6.90 13.27
CA ALA A 79 3.46 7.36 11.91
C ALA A 79 3.04 6.27 10.91
N LEU A 80 2.33 6.68 9.86
CA LEU A 80 1.85 5.78 8.82
C LEU A 80 3.02 5.19 8.04
N GLN A 81 2.98 3.88 7.88
CA GLN A 81 3.92 3.14 7.05
C GLN A 81 3.35 3.07 5.64
N VAL A 82 3.92 3.88 4.75
CA VAL A 82 3.42 4.05 3.39
C VAL A 82 4.35 3.38 2.39
N LYS A 83 3.76 2.89 1.29
CA LYS A 83 4.48 2.30 0.18
C LYS A 83 3.92 2.82 -1.14
N TYR A 84 4.76 2.84 -2.18
CA TYR A 84 4.31 3.17 -3.52
C TYR A 84 3.26 2.16 -4.01
N GLY A 85 2.15 2.66 -4.51
CA GLY A 85 1.07 1.86 -5.10
C GLY A 85 1.16 1.76 -6.63
N TYR A 86 2.38 1.59 -7.19
CA TYR A 86 2.57 1.54 -8.64
C TYR A 86 1.81 0.38 -9.30
N ALA A 87 1.70 -0.74 -8.60
CA ALA A 87 0.91 -1.89 -9.00
C ALA A 87 0.21 -2.45 -7.76
N VAL A 88 -0.99 -2.99 -7.97
CA VAL A 88 -1.79 -3.64 -6.94
C VAL A 88 -2.30 -4.97 -7.48
N THR A 89 -2.49 -5.93 -6.59
CA THR A 89 -3.15 -7.18 -6.98
C THR A 89 -4.61 -6.91 -7.32
N ALA A 90 -5.20 -7.65 -8.27
CA ALA A 90 -6.59 -7.42 -8.68
C ALA A 90 -7.58 -7.48 -7.50
N HIS A 91 -7.35 -8.37 -6.54
CA HIS A 91 -8.11 -8.44 -5.28
C HIS A 91 -8.08 -7.12 -4.49
N LYS A 92 -6.93 -6.45 -4.42
CA LYS A 92 -6.79 -5.13 -3.75
C LYS A 92 -7.29 -3.97 -4.60
N ALA A 93 -7.50 -4.18 -5.89
CA ALA A 93 -8.06 -3.19 -6.80
C ALA A 93 -9.60 -3.13 -6.72
N GLN A 94 -10.25 -4.11 -6.05
CA GLN A 94 -11.70 -4.17 -5.93
C GLN A 94 -12.27 -2.89 -5.30
N GLY A 95 -13.32 -2.34 -5.92
CA GLY A 95 -13.94 -1.08 -5.50
C GLY A 95 -13.26 0.18 -6.03
N GLY A 96 -12.03 0.08 -6.53
CA GLY A 96 -11.36 1.19 -7.22
C GLY A 96 -11.74 1.29 -8.70
N GLN A 97 -11.66 2.47 -9.28
CA GLN A 97 -11.80 2.69 -10.71
C GLN A 97 -10.73 3.67 -11.17
N TRP A 98 -10.09 3.38 -12.30
CA TRP A 98 -9.02 4.20 -12.87
C TRP A 98 -9.29 4.46 -14.34
N SER A 99 -8.90 5.64 -14.83
CA SER A 99 -9.06 6.00 -16.24
C SER A 99 -8.32 5.03 -17.16
N THR A 100 -7.12 4.61 -16.79
CA THR A 100 -6.30 3.67 -17.54
C THR A 100 -5.80 2.56 -16.61
N VAL A 101 -5.96 1.31 -17.03
CA VAL A 101 -5.50 0.12 -16.29
C VAL A 101 -4.59 -0.73 -17.18
N PHE A 102 -3.49 -1.20 -16.60
CA PHE A 102 -2.61 -2.19 -17.19
C PHE A 102 -2.78 -3.49 -16.40
N VAL A 103 -3.10 -4.58 -17.09
CA VAL A 103 -3.27 -5.91 -16.48
C VAL A 103 -2.13 -6.79 -16.96
N ASP A 104 -1.34 -7.28 -16.01
CA ASP A 104 -0.34 -8.31 -16.21
C ASP A 104 -0.81 -9.57 -15.47
N GLN A 105 -1.04 -10.66 -16.22
CA GLN A 105 -1.47 -11.95 -15.66
C GLN A 105 -0.31 -12.73 -15.03
N GLY A 106 0.93 -12.33 -15.29
CA GLY A 106 2.12 -13.08 -14.90
C GLY A 106 2.20 -14.44 -15.59
N TYR A 107 2.66 -15.45 -14.87
CA TYR A 107 2.77 -16.82 -15.38
C TYR A 107 1.45 -17.58 -15.22
N VAL A 108 0.82 -17.93 -16.34
CA VAL A 108 -0.44 -18.69 -16.41
C VAL A 108 -0.25 -19.85 -17.39
N THR A 109 -0.55 -21.07 -16.97
CA THR A 109 -0.60 -22.26 -17.84
C THR A 109 -2.04 -22.57 -18.26
N GLU A 110 -2.24 -23.43 -19.26
CA GLU A 110 -3.59 -23.78 -19.74
C GLU A 110 -4.46 -24.40 -18.63
N GLU A 111 -3.87 -25.20 -17.74
CA GLU A 111 -4.58 -25.83 -16.62
C GLU A 111 -5.02 -24.81 -15.55
N MET A 112 -4.37 -23.64 -15.51
CA MET A 112 -4.70 -22.55 -14.58
C MET A 112 -5.85 -21.67 -15.11
N ILE A 113 -6.29 -21.85 -16.36
CA ILE A 113 -7.41 -21.11 -16.95
C ILE A 113 -8.71 -21.78 -16.48
N ASP A 114 -9.08 -21.50 -15.24
CA ASP A 114 -10.30 -22.00 -14.60
C ASP A 114 -11.32 -20.88 -14.35
N THR A 115 -12.40 -21.21 -13.63
CA THR A 115 -13.45 -20.24 -13.32
C THR A 115 -12.94 -19.09 -12.44
N GLU A 116 -11.98 -19.35 -11.54
CA GLU A 116 -11.42 -18.34 -10.65
C GLU A 116 -10.51 -17.37 -11.41
N TYR A 117 -9.73 -17.88 -12.37
CA TYR A 117 -8.96 -17.05 -13.28
C TYR A 117 -9.85 -16.07 -14.06
N VAL A 118 -10.98 -16.54 -14.59
CA VAL A 118 -11.93 -15.68 -15.32
C VAL A 118 -12.55 -14.62 -14.40
N ARG A 119 -12.87 -14.96 -13.15
CA ARG A 119 -13.36 -13.99 -12.14
C ARG A 119 -12.32 -12.94 -11.78
N TRP A 120 -11.06 -13.37 -11.63
CA TRP A 120 -9.93 -12.49 -11.39
C TRP A 120 -9.76 -11.51 -12.57
N LEU A 121 -9.79 -12.02 -13.80
CA LEU A 121 -9.67 -11.21 -15.02
C LEU A 121 -10.82 -10.21 -15.15
N TYR A 122 -12.06 -10.65 -14.93
CA TYR A 122 -13.23 -9.77 -14.90
C TYR A 122 -13.05 -8.64 -13.87
N THR A 123 -12.55 -8.97 -12.67
CA THR A 123 -12.30 -7.97 -11.63
C THR A 123 -11.28 -6.94 -12.11
N ALA A 124 -10.16 -7.38 -12.71
CA ALA A 124 -9.11 -6.50 -13.24
C ALA A 124 -9.60 -5.62 -14.40
N VAL A 125 -10.30 -6.22 -15.38
CA VAL A 125 -10.84 -5.54 -16.57
C VAL A 125 -11.84 -4.45 -16.18
N THR A 126 -12.77 -4.73 -15.27
CA THR A 126 -13.82 -3.78 -14.87
C THR A 126 -13.32 -2.61 -14.02
N ARG A 127 -12.03 -2.56 -13.66
CA ARG A 127 -11.44 -1.40 -12.99
C ARG A 127 -11.17 -0.25 -13.97
N ALA A 128 -11.04 -0.54 -15.27
CA ALA A 128 -10.77 0.47 -16.28
C ALA A 128 -12.05 1.23 -16.66
N THR A 129 -11.99 2.57 -16.70
CA THR A 129 -13.12 3.39 -17.15
C THR A 129 -12.96 3.97 -18.55
N GLN A 130 -11.72 4.05 -19.08
CA GLN A 130 -11.47 4.56 -20.45
C GLN A 130 -10.56 3.64 -21.27
N ARG A 131 -9.41 3.23 -20.72
CA ARG A 131 -8.42 2.42 -21.46
C ARG A 131 -7.97 1.22 -20.64
N LEU A 132 -7.84 0.09 -21.32
CA LEU A 132 -7.34 -1.16 -20.76
C LEU A 132 -6.21 -1.66 -21.65
N TYR A 133 -5.08 -1.99 -21.02
CA TYR A 133 -3.94 -2.63 -21.67
C TYR A 133 -3.72 -4.01 -21.05
N LEU A 134 -3.78 -5.05 -21.87
CA LEU A 134 -3.50 -6.43 -21.46
C LEU A 134 -2.07 -6.77 -21.86
N LEU A 135 -1.20 -6.97 -20.87
CA LEU A 135 0.22 -7.20 -21.05
C LEU A 135 0.54 -8.70 -20.97
N ASN A 136 1.36 -9.20 -21.88
CA ASN A 136 1.85 -10.57 -21.91
C ASN A 136 0.74 -11.65 -22.00
N PHE A 137 -0.40 -11.31 -22.62
CA PHE A 137 -1.45 -12.28 -22.92
C PHE A 137 -1.04 -13.15 -24.12
N HIS A 138 -1.34 -14.44 -24.04
CA HIS A 138 -1.04 -15.37 -25.13
C HIS A 138 -1.83 -15.02 -26.40
N PRO A 139 -1.27 -15.11 -27.62
CA PRO A 139 -1.97 -14.78 -28.87
C PRO A 139 -3.34 -15.45 -29.04
N ARG A 140 -3.47 -16.73 -28.62
CA ARG A 140 -4.76 -17.46 -28.56
C ARG A 140 -5.88 -16.70 -27.83
N PHE A 141 -5.56 -15.86 -26.85
CA PHE A 141 -6.55 -15.03 -26.15
C PHE A 141 -7.30 -14.09 -27.11
N TRP A 142 -6.62 -13.66 -28.19
CA TRP A 142 -7.16 -12.78 -29.22
C TRP A 142 -7.80 -13.54 -30.38
N GLY A 143 -7.86 -14.87 -30.32
CA GLY A 143 -8.21 -15.70 -31.47
C GLY A 143 -7.10 -15.77 -32.52
N GLU A 144 -5.92 -15.25 -32.21
CA GLU A 144 -4.72 -15.30 -33.05
C GLU A 144 -3.91 -16.53 -32.63
N GLY A 145 -4.33 -17.71 -33.10
CA GLY A 145 -3.56 -18.94 -32.96
C GLY A 145 -3.52 -19.64 -34.30
N GLU A 146 -2.33 -20.10 -34.71
CA GLU A 146 -2.16 -20.99 -35.87
C GLU A 146 -3.08 -22.22 -35.72
N GLU A 147 -3.67 -22.63 -36.85
CA GLU A 147 -4.26 -23.98 -37.02
C GLU A 147 -3.27 -25.08 -36.61
#